data_AF-A0A522EB97-F1
#
_entry.id   AF-A0A522EB97-F1
#
_cell.length_a   1.000
_cell.length_b   1.000
_cell.length_c   1.000
_cell.angle_alpha   90.00
_cell.angle_beta   90.00
_cell.angle_gamma   90.00
#
_symmetry.space_group_name_H-M   'P 1'
#
loop_
_entity.id
_entity.type
_entity.pdbx_description
1 polymer ?
#
loop_
_entity_poly.entity_id
_entity_poly.type
_entity_poly.pdbx_seq_one_letter_code
_entity_poly.pdbx_strand_id
1 'polypeptide(L)'
;MENNPTKSPVSNGNPALFKLIYTIAILMFFLPFIEIRCNGLPLAKATGIELVLGTEIKPINKIDRPTNTFDWIEHGKKRGPNIFALMAIGMALVGLGFSFSKLKQKLLLNFAIGALGVITMTGLAIQLKTSLNDELKVQMEEGNANISLSFTAWFIFVFICFIIITLVGWKHMKNNNANAT
;
A
#
# COMPACT_ATOMS: atom_id res chain seq x y z
N MET A 1 52.93 -4.26 20.83
CA MET A 1 52.17 -3.18 20.17
C MET A 1 51.08 -3.85 19.37
N GLU A 2 49.89 -3.96 19.95
CA GLU A 2 48.78 -4.76 19.42
C GLU A 2 47.92 -3.87 18.53
N ASN A 3 47.88 -4.20 17.23
CA ASN A 3 47.12 -3.45 16.24
C ASN A 3 45.63 -3.71 16.46
N ASN A 4 44.96 -2.70 17.00
CA ASN A 4 43.52 -2.66 17.18
C ASN A 4 42.83 -2.65 15.81
N PRO A 5 42.03 -3.66 15.43
CA PRO A 5 41.31 -3.65 14.17
C PRO A 5 40.29 -2.52 14.21
N THR A 6 40.56 -1.52 13.39
CA THR A 6 39.68 -0.39 13.12
C THR A 6 38.31 -0.94 12.75
N LYS A 7 37.33 -0.77 13.67
CA LYS A 7 35.90 -0.88 13.34
C LYS A 7 35.68 -0.03 12.10
N SER A 8 35.46 -0.69 10.97
CA SER A 8 35.02 0.00 9.77
C SER A 8 33.77 0.79 10.13
N PRO A 9 33.67 2.07 9.74
CA PRO A 9 32.49 2.85 10.02
C PRO A 9 31.33 2.14 9.34
N VAL A 10 30.43 1.57 10.15
CA VAL A 10 29.11 1.11 9.73
C VAL A 10 28.56 2.24 8.87
N SER A 11 28.53 2.01 7.56
CA SER A 11 28.02 2.98 6.59
C SER A 11 26.56 3.18 6.95
N ASN A 12 26.35 4.27 7.69
CA ASN A 12 25.12 4.65 8.33
C ASN A 12 24.18 5.00 7.16
N GLY A 13 23.39 4.02 6.72
CA GLY A 13 22.48 4.18 5.59
C GLY A 13 21.75 5.51 5.75
N ASN A 14 21.80 6.38 4.73
CA ASN A 14 21.42 7.78 4.87
C ASN A 14 20.03 7.87 5.51
N PRO A 15 19.91 8.33 6.78
CA PRO A 15 18.64 8.32 7.48
C PRO A 15 17.61 9.23 6.78
N ALA A 16 18.06 10.16 5.95
CA ALA A 16 17.17 10.97 5.12
C ALA A 16 16.45 10.15 4.04
N LEU A 17 17.06 9.08 3.52
CA LEU A 17 16.47 8.25 2.47
C LEU A 17 15.20 7.54 2.97
N PHE A 18 15.28 6.85 4.11
CA PHE A 18 14.12 6.16 4.68
C PHE A 18 13.01 7.13 5.06
N LYS A 19 13.35 8.29 5.65
CA LYS A 19 12.37 9.36 5.92
C LYS A 19 11.65 9.79 4.66
N LEU A 20 12.40 10.09 3.60
CA LEU A 20 11.86 10.53 2.33
C LEU A 20 10.89 9.48 1.74
N ILE A 21 11.30 8.21 1.72
CA ILE A 21 10.47 7.14 1.14
C ILE A 21 9.18 6.92 1.96
N TYR A 22 9.25 6.89 3.29
CA TYR A 22 8.04 6.76 4.11
C TYR A 22 7.11 7.95 3.96
N THR A 23 7.63 9.18 3.91
CA THR A 23 6.83 10.38 3.67
C THR A 23 6.13 10.32 2.31
N ILE A 24 6.84 9.92 1.25
CA ILE A 24 6.25 9.76 -0.09
C ILE A 24 5.16 8.68 -0.07
N ALA A 25 5.43 7.54 0.57
CA ALA A 25 4.46 6.46 0.68
C ALA A 25 3.18 6.93 1.38
N ILE A 26 3.29 7.65 2.51
CA ILE A 26 2.14 8.22 3.22
C ILE A 26 1.39 9.22 2.36
N LEU A 27 2.10 10.13 1.68
CA LEU A 27 1.47 11.12 0.81
C LEU A 27 0.66 10.44 -0.31
N MET A 28 1.18 9.34 -0.86
CA MET A 28 0.49 8.59 -1.89
C MET A 28 -0.81 7.94 -1.43
N PHE A 29 -1.00 7.63 -0.14
CA PHE A 29 -2.28 7.12 0.36
C PHE A 29 -3.44 8.11 0.17
N PHE A 30 -3.17 9.41 0.03
CA PHE A 30 -4.20 10.41 -0.26
C PHE A 30 -4.64 10.41 -1.74
N LEU A 31 -3.89 9.72 -2.61
CA LEU A 31 -4.19 9.62 -4.03
C LEU A 31 -5.09 8.41 -4.33
N PRO A 32 -5.79 8.40 -5.48
CA PRO A 32 -6.66 7.28 -5.87
C PRO A 32 -5.82 6.00 -5.99
N PHE A 33 -6.15 4.95 -5.25
CA PHE A 33 -5.46 3.65 -5.29
C PHE A 33 -6.11 2.67 -6.25
N ILE A 34 -7.43 2.75 -6.36
CA ILE A 34 -8.21 1.86 -7.22
C ILE A 34 -9.21 2.64 -8.07
N GLU A 35 -9.43 2.10 -9.26
CA GLU A 35 -10.43 2.52 -10.23
C GLU A 35 -11.33 1.32 -10.54
N ILE A 36 -12.63 1.48 -10.31
CA ILE A 36 -13.64 0.51 -10.74
C ILE A 36 -14.10 0.91 -12.13
N ARG A 37 -13.96 -0.02 -13.08
CA ARG A 37 -14.33 0.18 -14.48
C ARG A 37 -15.46 -0.77 -14.87
N CYS A 38 -16.41 -0.30 -15.66
CA CYS A 38 -17.41 -1.14 -16.33
C CYS A 38 -17.28 -0.90 -17.83
N ASN A 39 -17.13 -1.97 -18.60
CA ASN A 39 -16.96 -1.92 -20.06
C ASN A 39 -15.90 -0.88 -20.49
N GLY A 40 -14.79 -0.79 -19.75
CA GLY A 40 -13.67 0.13 -20.02
C GLY A 40 -13.83 1.56 -19.49
N LEU A 41 -15.02 1.96 -19.02
CA LEU A 41 -15.28 3.31 -18.50
C LEU A 41 -15.09 3.36 -16.97
N PRO A 42 -14.37 4.35 -16.42
CA PRO A 42 -14.20 4.50 -14.97
C PRO A 42 -15.49 5.01 -14.32
N LEU A 43 -16.08 4.24 -13.40
CA LEU A 43 -17.30 4.64 -12.67
C LEU A 43 -16.99 5.22 -11.30
N ALA A 44 -15.98 4.66 -10.64
CA ALA A 44 -15.62 5.08 -9.30
C ALA A 44 -14.13 4.97 -9.04
N LYS A 45 -13.68 5.82 -8.11
CA LYS A 45 -12.32 5.86 -7.60
C LYS A 45 -12.38 5.79 -6.08
N ALA A 46 -11.43 5.09 -5.48
CA ALA A 46 -11.22 5.15 -4.05
C ALA A 46 -9.75 5.45 -3.77
N THR A 47 -9.53 6.41 -2.88
CA THR A 47 -8.21 6.75 -2.34
C THR A 47 -7.74 5.72 -1.32
N GLY A 48 -6.44 5.69 -1.04
CA GLY A 48 -5.89 4.87 0.04
C GLY A 48 -6.52 5.20 1.40
N ILE A 49 -6.81 6.46 1.68
CA ILE A 49 -7.48 6.88 2.92
C ILE A 49 -8.94 6.40 2.98
N GLU A 50 -9.69 6.49 1.88
CA GLU A 50 -11.06 5.95 1.84
C GLU A 50 -11.06 4.43 2.03
N LEU A 51 -10.06 3.71 1.52
CA LEU A 51 -9.88 2.28 1.79
C LEU A 51 -9.63 2.00 3.27
N VAL A 52 -8.88 2.86 3.97
CA VAL A 52 -8.58 2.73 5.40
C VAL A 52 -9.81 3.00 6.26
N LEU A 53 -10.51 4.10 6.00
CA LEU A 53 -11.65 4.55 6.80
C LEU A 53 -12.93 3.77 6.50
N GLY A 54 -12.98 3.08 5.36
CA GLY A 54 -14.20 2.50 4.80
C GLY A 54 -14.72 3.39 3.68
N THR A 55 -14.98 2.78 2.52
CA THR A 55 -15.34 3.54 1.31
C THR A 55 -16.84 3.79 1.27
N GLU A 56 -17.25 5.06 1.19
CA GLU A 56 -18.44 5.46 0.43
C GLU A 56 -17.96 5.66 -1.01
N ILE A 57 -18.23 4.69 -1.89
CA ILE A 57 -17.80 4.76 -3.29
C ILE A 57 -18.60 5.87 -3.97
N LYS A 58 -17.98 7.03 -4.17
CA LYS A 58 -18.65 8.16 -4.83
C LYS A 58 -18.67 7.94 -6.34
N PRO A 59 -19.84 7.93 -6.99
CA PRO A 59 -19.92 7.85 -8.44
C PRO A 59 -19.30 9.11 -9.07
N ILE A 60 -18.45 8.92 -10.08
CA ILE A 60 -17.72 10.02 -10.74
C ILE A 60 -18.65 10.79 -11.70
N ASN A 61 -19.77 10.21 -12.11
CA ASN A 61 -20.78 10.85 -12.96
C ASN A 61 -22.19 10.35 -12.59
N LYS A 62 -23.18 11.25 -12.52
CA LYS A 62 -24.60 10.90 -12.65
C LYS A 62 -24.82 10.49 -14.10
N ILE A 63 -24.58 9.23 -14.42
CA ILE A 63 -24.81 8.72 -15.77
C ILE A 63 -26.29 8.37 -15.86
N ASP A 64 -27.05 9.10 -16.68
CA ASP A 64 -28.43 8.77 -17.08
C ASP A 64 -28.45 7.45 -17.89
N ARG A 65 -28.28 6.31 -17.21
CA ARG A 65 -28.41 4.97 -17.78
C ARG A 65 -29.48 4.18 -17.02
N PRO A 66 -30.19 3.25 -17.71
CA PRO A 66 -31.41 2.64 -17.20
C PRO A 66 -31.22 1.90 -15.86
N THR A 67 -31.60 2.62 -14.81
CA THR A 67 -32.07 2.39 -13.43
C THR A 67 -32.13 1.01 -12.76
N ASN A 68 -31.64 -0.12 -13.30
CA ASN A 68 -31.90 -1.40 -12.64
C ASN A 68 -30.64 -2.21 -12.26
N THR A 69 -29.45 -1.89 -12.79
CA THR A 69 -28.24 -2.72 -12.59
C THR A 69 -27.17 -2.08 -11.68
N PHE A 70 -27.30 -0.80 -11.31
CA PHE A 70 -26.23 -0.03 -10.64
C PHE A 70 -26.66 0.71 -9.37
N ASP A 71 -27.83 0.35 -8.82
CA ASP A 71 -28.42 1.00 -7.64
C ASP A 71 -27.51 0.96 -6.40
N TRP A 72 -26.60 -0.03 -6.32
CA TRP A 72 -25.63 -0.18 -5.23
C TRP A 72 -24.44 0.80 -5.29
N ILE A 73 -24.11 1.33 -6.47
CA ILE A 73 -23.12 2.41 -6.62
C ILE A 73 -23.78 3.74 -6.29
N GLU A 74 -25.04 3.92 -6.66
CA GLU A 74 -25.81 5.15 -6.46
C GLU A 74 -26.25 5.30 -5.00
N HIS A 75 -26.58 4.20 -4.32
CA HIS A 75 -26.87 4.14 -2.88
C HIS A 75 -25.64 3.88 -2.00
N GLY A 76 -24.43 4.20 -2.49
CA GLY A 76 -23.22 4.34 -1.68
C GLY A 76 -23.06 3.27 -0.62
N LYS A 77 -23.01 1.98 -1.03
CA LYS A 77 -22.91 0.88 -0.08
C LYS A 77 -21.65 1.05 0.75
N LYS A 78 -21.82 1.39 2.04
CA LYS A 78 -20.71 1.61 2.96
C LYS A 78 -19.92 0.31 3.09
N ARG A 79 -18.72 0.25 2.50
CA ARG A 79 -17.81 -0.85 2.80
C ARG A 79 -17.07 -0.50 4.08
N GLY A 80 -17.00 -1.48 4.98
CA GLY A 80 -16.26 -1.34 6.22
C GLY A 80 -14.76 -1.05 5.97
N PRO A 81 -14.06 -0.54 6.99
CA PRO A 81 -12.62 -0.30 6.96
C PRO A 81 -11.83 -1.50 6.42
N ASN A 82 -10.91 -1.27 5.48
CA ASN A 82 -10.02 -2.32 5.03
C ASN A 82 -8.83 -2.45 5.99
N ILE A 83 -8.79 -3.56 6.73
CA ILE A 83 -7.74 -3.84 7.72
C ILE A 83 -6.33 -3.87 7.10
N PHE A 84 -6.17 -4.34 5.86
CA PHE A 84 -4.86 -4.37 5.20
C PHE A 84 -4.39 -2.98 4.80
N ALA A 85 -5.31 -2.11 4.32
CA ALA A 85 -4.99 -0.72 4.04
C ALA A 85 -4.60 0.02 5.34
N LEU A 86 -5.34 -0.21 6.43
CA LEU A 86 -5.05 0.34 7.75
C LEU A 86 -3.68 -0.10 8.26
N MET A 87 -3.36 -1.39 8.14
CA MET A 87 -2.04 -1.91 8.50
C MET A 87 -0.94 -1.31 7.63
N ALA A 88 -1.14 -1.18 6.32
CA ALA A 88 -0.14 -0.64 5.41
C ALA A 88 0.19 0.83 5.71
N ILE A 89 -0.82 1.69 5.91
CA ILE A 89 -0.57 3.10 6.31
C ILE A 89 0.00 3.19 7.73
N GLY A 90 -0.45 2.32 8.65
CA GLY A 90 0.11 2.21 9.99
C GLY A 90 1.59 1.87 9.99
N MET A 91 2.01 0.90 9.17
CA MET A 91 3.42 0.53 9.00
C MET A 91 4.25 1.69 8.43
N ALA A 92 3.70 2.45 7.48
CA ALA A 92 4.38 3.63 6.95
C ALA A 92 4.58 4.72 8.02
N LEU A 93 3.56 4.99 8.84
CA LEU A 93 3.62 5.96 9.96
C LEU A 93 4.61 5.51 11.04
N VAL A 94 4.56 4.25 11.44
CA VAL A 94 5.47 3.64 12.41
C VAL A 94 6.91 3.70 11.88
N GLY A 95 7.11 3.34 10.61
CA GLY A 95 8.41 3.43 9.94
C GLY A 95 8.96 4.86 9.90
N LEU A 96 8.12 5.84 9.59
CA LEU A 96 8.50 7.25 9.62
C LEU A 96 8.93 7.69 11.02
N GLY A 97 8.15 7.35 12.06
CA GLY A 97 8.46 7.66 13.45
C GLY A 97 9.78 7.04 13.92
N PHE A 98 10.02 5.78 13.59
CA PHE A 98 11.29 5.11 13.88
C PHE A 98 12.47 5.70 13.13
N SER A 99 12.25 6.26 11.94
CA SER A 99 13.28 6.93 11.16
C SER A 99 13.84 8.19 11.86
N PHE A 100 13.08 8.81 12.77
CA PHE A 100 13.54 9.90 13.63
C PHE A 100 14.25 9.46 14.91
N SER A 101 14.05 8.22 15.35
CA SER A 101 14.65 7.70 16.58
C SER A 101 16.18 7.57 16.46
N LYS A 102 16.94 7.48 17.56
CA LYS A 102 18.41 7.28 17.57
C LYS A 102 18.84 5.83 17.83
N LEU A 103 17.95 4.86 17.60
CA LEU A 103 18.20 3.44 17.87
C LEU A 103 19.36 2.88 17.02
N LYS A 104 20.16 1.99 17.60
CA LYS A 104 21.25 1.29 16.89
C LYS A 104 20.73 0.22 15.92
N GLN A 105 19.48 -0.24 16.11
CA GLN A 105 18.85 -1.31 15.33
C GLN A 105 17.88 -0.81 14.24
N LYS A 106 17.96 0.47 13.83
CA LYS A 106 17.08 1.07 12.80
C LYS A 106 16.97 0.23 11.53
N LEU A 107 18.07 -0.39 11.15
CA LEU A 107 18.18 -1.08 9.88
C LEU A 107 17.37 -2.38 9.84
N LEU A 108 17.44 -3.18 10.91
CA LEU A 108 16.63 -4.39 11.06
C LEU A 108 15.13 -4.05 11.17
N LEU A 109 14.81 -2.96 11.86
CA LEU A 109 13.44 -2.52 12.03
C LEU A 109 12.83 -2.01 10.72
N ASN A 110 13.56 -1.19 9.96
CA ASN A 110 13.11 -0.72 8.64
C ASN A 110 12.91 -1.89 7.67
N PHE A 111 13.78 -2.90 7.72
CA PHE A 111 13.59 -4.13 6.96
C PHE A 111 12.27 -4.84 7.32
N ALA A 112 12.03 -5.06 8.62
CA ALA A 112 10.81 -5.71 9.09
C ALA A 112 9.55 -4.95 8.69
N ILE A 113 9.54 -3.62 8.86
CA ILE A 113 8.43 -2.74 8.47
C ILE A 113 8.22 -2.77 6.96
N GLY A 114 9.30 -2.71 6.17
CA GLY A 114 9.24 -2.81 4.71
C GLY A 114 8.60 -4.12 4.25
N ALA A 115 9.09 -5.25 4.80
CA ALA A 115 8.58 -6.57 4.45
C ALA A 115 7.10 -6.73 4.82
N LEU A 116 6.69 -6.28 6.02
CA LEU A 116 5.29 -6.27 6.44
C LEU A 116 4.44 -5.36 5.54
N GLY A 117 4.98 -4.22 5.09
CA GLY A 117 4.33 -3.33 4.13
C GLY A 117 4.05 -4.01 2.78
N VAL A 118 5.02 -4.76 2.25
CA VAL A 118 4.83 -5.55 1.01
C VAL A 118 3.75 -6.61 1.20
N ILE A 119 3.79 -7.36 2.30
CA ILE A 119 2.81 -8.41 2.60
C ILE A 119 1.40 -7.82 2.71
N THR A 120 1.23 -6.74 3.47
CA THR A 120 -0.07 -6.09 3.68
C THR A 120 -0.63 -5.48 2.40
N MET A 121 0.19 -4.83 1.56
CA MET A 121 -0.24 -4.31 0.26
C MET A 121 -0.64 -5.41 -0.71
N THR A 122 0.06 -6.55 -0.70
CA THR A 122 -0.33 -7.72 -1.50
C THR A 122 -1.66 -8.28 -1.03
N GLY A 123 -1.85 -8.40 0.28
CA GLY A 123 -3.11 -8.81 0.89
C GLY A 123 -4.28 -7.89 0.52
N LEU A 124 -4.05 -6.57 0.55
CA LEU A 124 -5.02 -5.57 0.12
C LEU A 124 -5.44 -5.79 -1.35
N ALA A 125 -4.47 -6.01 -2.25
CA ALA A 125 -4.76 -6.25 -3.66
C ALA A 125 -5.59 -7.52 -3.89
N ILE A 126 -5.27 -8.60 -3.17
CA ILE A 126 -6.02 -9.86 -3.26
C ILE A 126 -7.43 -9.67 -2.70
N GLN A 127 -7.56 -9.10 -1.51
CA GLN A 127 -8.86 -8.91 -0.87
C GLN A 127 -9.79 -8.05 -1.73
N LEU A 128 -9.28 -6.96 -2.32
CA LEU A 128 -10.07 -6.11 -3.20
C LEU A 128 -10.57 -6.83 -4.45
N LYS A 129 -9.71 -7.66 -5.07
CA LYS A 129 -10.11 -8.48 -6.22
C LYS A 129 -11.18 -9.51 -5.83
N THR A 130 -10.99 -10.20 -4.71
CA THR A 130 -11.94 -11.23 -4.24
C THR A 130 -13.28 -10.60 -3.88
N SER A 131 -13.30 -9.53 -3.09
CA SER A 131 -14.54 -8.86 -2.69
C SER A 131 -15.32 -8.30 -3.89
N LEU A 132 -14.63 -7.81 -4.92
CA LEU A 132 -15.31 -7.39 -6.15
C LEU A 132 -15.83 -8.58 -6.94
N ASN A 133 -15.04 -9.63 -7.13
CA ASN A 133 -15.49 -10.82 -7.87
C ASN A 133 -16.71 -11.48 -7.21
N ASP A 134 -16.79 -11.51 -5.88
CA ASP A 134 -17.92 -12.07 -5.16
C ASP A 134 -19.19 -11.20 -5.34
N GLU A 135 -19.07 -9.88 -5.24
CA GLU A 135 -20.19 -8.97 -5.52
C GLU A 135 -20.64 -9.04 -7.00
N LEU A 136 -19.72 -9.24 -7.93
CA LEU A 136 -20.02 -9.37 -9.35
C LEU A 136 -20.72 -10.67 -9.69
N LYS A 137 -20.31 -11.80 -9.11
CA LYS A 137 -20.98 -13.09 -9.34
C LYS A 137 -22.45 -13.05 -8.97
N VAL A 138 -22.81 -12.34 -7.90
CA VAL A 138 -24.20 -12.19 -7.45
C VAL A 138 -25.03 -11.36 -8.44
N GLN A 139 -24.43 -10.42 -9.17
CA GLN A 139 -25.15 -9.52 -10.09
C GLN A 139 -25.15 -9.97 -11.55
N MET A 140 -24.16 -10.76 -11.97
CA MET A 140 -24.06 -11.28 -13.34
C MET A 140 -25.15 -12.31 -13.67
N GLU A 141 -25.88 -12.82 -12.69
CA GLU A 141 -27.09 -13.61 -12.93
C GLU A 141 -28.21 -12.77 -13.59
N GLU A 142 -28.15 -11.42 -13.54
CA GLU A 142 -29.19 -10.54 -14.10
C GLU A 142 -28.72 -9.66 -15.27
N GLY A 143 -27.43 -9.62 -15.63
CA GLY A 143 -26.97 -8.80 -16.76
C GLY A 143 -25.50 -8.93 -17.15
N ASN A 144 -25.22 -8.85 -18.46
CA ASN A 144 -23.90 -9.03 -19.08
C ASN A 144 -23.00 -7.78 -19.00
N ALA A 145 -22.70 -7.29 -17.79
CA ALA A 145 -21.88 -6.09 -17.58
C ALA A 145 -20.47 -6.44 -17.08
N ASN A 146 -19.42 -6.22 -17.89
CA ASN A 146 -18.05 -6.57 -17.50
C ASN A 146 -17.44 -5.49 -16.58
N ILE A 147 -17.38 -5.79 -15.27
CA ILE A 147 -16.78 -4.91 -14.27
C ILE A 147 -15.37 -5.40 -13.93
N SER A 148 -14.42 -4.48 -13.88
CA SER A 148 -13.02 -4.76 -13.62
C SER A 148 -12.44 -3.79 -12.59
N LEU A 149 -11.59 -4.33 -11.71
CA LEU A 149 -10.77 -3.53 -10.78
C LEU A 149 -9.43 -3.21 -11.45
N SER A 150 -9.15 -1.93 -11.62
CA SER A 150 -7.84 -1.44 -12.05
C SER A 150 -7.11 -0.80 -10.87
N PHE A 151 -5.90 -1.27 -10.58
CA PHE A 151 -5.01 -0.58 -9.65
C PHE A 151 -4.38 0.61 -10.36
N THR A 152 -4.35 1.75 -9.67
CA THR A 152 -3.74 2.96 -10.22
C THR A 152 -2.22 2.90 -10.11
N ALA A 153 -1.54 3.79 -10.83
CA ALA A 153 -0.09 3.95 -10.71
C ALA A 153 0.34 4.26 -9.25
N TRP A 154 -0.47 5.01 -8.50
CA TRP A 154 -0.16 5.41 -7.12
C TRP A 154 -0.05 4.22 -6.17
N PHE A 155 -0.92 3.23 -6.31
CA PHE A 155 -0.83 1.97 -5.57
C PHE A 155 0.51 1.26 -5.84
N ILE A 156 0.91 1.20 -7.12
CA ILE A 156 2.16 0.55 -7.55
C ILE A 156 3.37 1.30 -6.98
N PHE A 157 3.36 2.63 -6.97
CA PHE A 157 4.45 3.41 -6.39
C PHE A 157 4.63 3.13 -4.89
N VAL A 158 3.55 3.09 -4.11
CA VAL A 158 3.61 2.75 -2.68
C VAL A 158 4.18 1.34 -2.49
N PHE A 159 3.76 0.39 -3.32
CA PHE A 159 4.28 -0.97 -3.30
C PHE A 159 5.79 -1.02 -3.57
N ILE A 160 6.26 -0.28 -4.58
CA ILE A 160 7.68 -0.16 -4.91
C ILE A 160 8.46 0.50 -3.76
N CYS A 161 7.91 1.52 -3.11
CA CYS A 161 8.54 2.15 -1.94
C CYS A 161 8.82 1.13 -0.83
N PHE A 162 7.86 0.27 -0.48
CA PHE A 162 8.07 -0.79 0.51
C PHE A 162 9.10 -1.83 0.07
N ILE A 163 9.14 -2.18 -1.22
CA ILE A 163 10.17 -3.06 -1.78
C ILE A 163 11.56 -2.43 -1.63
N ILE A 164 11.72 -1.16 -2.01
CA ILE A 164 13.01 -0.46 -1.91
C ILE A 164 13.48 -0.42 -0.45
N ILE A 165 12.59 -0.09 0.49
CA ILE A 165 12.91 -0.11 1.92
C ILE A 165 13.41 -1.50 2.35
N THR A 166 12.71 -2.55 1.91
CA THR A 166 13.06 -3.94 2.23
C THR A 166 14.42 -4.34 1.64
N LEU A 167 14.66 -4.05 0.36
CA LEU A 167 15.91 -4.40 -0.32
C LEU A 167 17.12 -3.66 0.25
N VAL A 168 16.97 -2.36 0.52
CA VAL A 168 18.01 -1.55 1.14
C VAL A 168 18.30 -2.07 2.56
N GLY A 169 17.26 -2.37 3.34
CA GLY A 169 17.39 -2.98 4.66
C GLY A 169 18.13 -4.31 4.61
N TRP A 170 17.73 -5.22 3.71
CA TRP A 170 18.40 -6.51 3.51
C TRP A 170 19.88 -6.33 3.17
N LYS A 171 20.19 -5.52 2.16
CA LYS A 171 21.56 -5.36 1.66
C LYS A 171 22.49 -4.88 2.77
N HIS A 172 22.06 -3.90 3.56
CA HIS A 172 22.86 -3.43 4.69
C HIS A 172 23.00 -4.47 5.81
N MET A 173 21.97 -5.27 6.11
CA MET A 173 22.08 -6.35 7.09
C MET A 173 23.12 -7.40 6.67
N LYS A 174 23.07 -7.83 5.40
CA LYS A 174 24.02 -8.78 4.85
C LYS A 174 25.46 -8.27 4.97
N ASN A 175 25.70 -7.00 4.65
CA ASN A 175 27.03 -6.40 4.75
C ASN A 175 27.54 -6.31 6.20
N ASN A 176 26.66 -6.04 7.17
CA ASN A 176 27.05 -5.97 8.58
C ASN A 176 27.47 -7.34 9.14
N ASN A 177 26.78 -8.41 8.73
CA ASN A 177 27.10 -9.77 9.16
C ASN A 177 28.43 -10.26 8.56
N ALA A 178 28.75 -9.87 7.32
CA ALA A 178 30.00 -10.24 6.66
C ALA A 178 31.25 -9.56 7.26
N ASN A 179 31.09 -8.43 7.95
CA ASN A 179 32.19 -7.71 8.61
C ASN A 179 32.40 -8.12 10.08
N ALA A 180 31.55 -9.01 10.61
CA ALA A 180 31.59 -9.46 12.00
C ALA A 180 32.23 -10.86 12.17
N THR A 181 32.54 -11.53 11.06
CA THR A 181 33.32 -12.77 10.94
C THR A 181 34.74 -12.45 10.51
#